data_AF-A0A1P8NJM3-F1
#
_entry.id   AF-A0A1P8NJM3-F1
#
_cell.length_a   1.000
_cell.length_b   1.000
_cell.length_c   1.000
_cell.angle_alpha   90.00
_cell.angle_beta   90.00
_cell.angle_gamma   90.00
#
_symmetry.space_group_name_H-M   'P 1'
#
loop_
_entity.id
_entity.type
_entity.pdbx_description
1 polymer ?
#
loop_
_entity_poly.entity_id
_entity_poly.type
_entity_poly.pdbx_seq_one_letter_code
_entity_poly.pdbx_strand_id
1 'polypeptide(L)'
;MTTTPPPPRHLPHGAPDAPGGLLAGRRAARIRAIANSSQLPEERALADSMVMTAWLTAAQRARYAVSLRAGSQVEDFMERLADERRVVLEEGADPVEDELASAAEAERAARQLPLRVLEGALLLVALGLAIALVVLGLRADDLSRSSLPPSAGPFLIGIAALVIVAAVIGTLASRRRDRSLLDWAVDRPGQLGRGLPMRRPLQGGSAGPAILSSLGPAVMVGLGIIAICVGAAVLLITLLSPDAATMTTAALWSLGGGVLALLLAVLAVQLRGRRLEQVVRRERAAEWFGDRPPADDS
;
A
#
# COMPACT_ATOMS: atom_id res chain seq x y z
N MET A 1 -8.94 -49.88 -13.55
CA MET A 1 -9.39 -48.56 -13.07
C MET A 1 -8.21 -47.93 -12.34
N THR A 2 -7.50 -47.02 -13.01
CA THR A 2 -6.32 -46.33 -12.47
C THR A 2 -6.77 -45.07 -11.76
N THR A 3 -6.73 -45.09 -10.43
CA THR A 3 -6.98 -43.93 -9.57
C THR A 3 -5.77 -43.00 -9.60
N THR A 4 -5.96 -41.79 -10.10
CA THR A 4 -4.97 -40.71 -10.08
C THR A 4 -4.58 -40.39 -8.64
N PRO A 5 -3.29 -40.28 -8.28
CA PRO A 5 -2.89 -39.92 -6.92
C PRO A 5 -3.33 -38.48 -6.59
N PRO A 6 -3.70 -38.19 -5.34
CA PRO A 6 -4.05 -36.84 -4.91
C PRO A 6 -2.82 -35.92 -5.01
N PRO A 7 -3.01 -34.63 -5.35
CA PRO A 7 -1.90 -33.70 -5.48
C PRO A 7 -1.18 -33.48 -4.14
N PRO A 8 0.14 -33.26 -4.16
CA PRO A 8 0.93 -33.06 -2.94
C PRO A 8 0.47 -31.82 -2.15
N ARG A 9 0.43 -31.96 -0.82
CA ARG A 9 -0.13 -31.02 0.18
C ARG A 9 0.55 -29.65 0.28
N HIS A 10 1.51 -29.31 -0.59
CA HIS A 10 2.35 -28.11 -0.48
C HIS A 10 1.95 -26.99 -1.45
N LEU A 11 0.93 -27.19 -2.28
CA LEU A 11 0.48 -26.16 -3.23
C LEU A 11 -0.84 -25.54 -2.77
N PRO A 12 -0.88 -24.22 -2.47
CA PRO A 12 -2.13 -23.55 -2.18
C PRO A 12 -3.05 -23.59 -3.42
N HIS A 13 -4.32 -23.92 -3.18
CA HIS A 13 -5.35 -24.01 -4.21
C HIS A 13 -5.54 -22.66 -4.92
N GLY A 14 -5.44 -22.68 -6.25
CA GLY A 14 -5.59 -21.49 -7.10
C GLY A 14 -6.99 -20.90 -7.04
N ALA A 15 -7.08 -19.66 -6.58
CA ALA A 15 -8.27 -18.82 -6.73
C ALA A 15 -8.24 -18.09 -8.10
N PRO A 16 -9.41 -17.76 -8.68
CA PRO A 16 -9.57 -17.53 -10.12
C PRO A 16 -8.95 -16.23 -10.62
N ASP A 17 -8.42 -16.27 -11.84
CA ASP A 17 -7.86 -15.15 -12.57
C ASP A 17 -8.92 -14.05 -12.82
N ALA A 18 -8.66 -12.84 -12.33
CA ALA A 18 -9.38 -11.64 -12.75
C ALA A 18 -8.68 -11.01 -13.97
N PRO A 19 -9.42 -10.55 -15.00
CA PRO A 19 -8.84 -10.04 -16.24
C PRO A 19 -8.38 -8.59 -16.04
N GLY A 20 -7.15 -8.41 -15.56
CA GLY A 20 -6.45 -7.13 -15.57
C GLY A 20 -5.51 -7.04 -16.77
N GLY A 21 -5.62 -5.99 -17.59
CA GLY A 21 -4.88 -5.80 -18.85
C GLY A 21 -3.38 -6.12 -18.81
N LEU A 22 -2.78 -6.37 -19.98
CA LEU A 22 -1.44 -6.97 -20.17
C LEU A 22 -0.30 -6.45 -19.26
N LEU A 23 -0.30 -5.18 -18.88
CA LEU A 23 0.68 -4.58 -17.95
C LEU A 23 0.40 -4.90 -16.47
N ALA A 24 -0.88 -4.99 -16.08
CA ALA A 24 -1.29 -5.44 -14.76
C ALA A 24 -1.05 -6.95 -14.59
N GLY A 25 -1.29 -7.74 -15.64
CA GLY A 25 -1.05 -9.20 -15.65
C GLY A 25 0.41 -9.58 -15.39
N ARG A 26 1.39 -8.93 -16.07
CA ARG A 26 2.83 -9.19 -15.83
C ARG A 26 3.27 -8.82 -14.41
N ARG A 27 2.73 -7.74 -13.85
CA ARG A 27 3.06 -7.31 -12.48
C ARG A 27 2.42 -8.23 -11.45
N ALA A 28 1.17 -8.64 -11.65
CA ALA A 28 0.51 -9.63 -10.82
C ALA A 28 1.25 -10.98 -10.87
N ALA A 29 1.75 -11.39 -12.04
CA ALA A 29 2.59 -12.57 -12.20
C ALA A 29 3.92 -12.43 -11.46
N ARG A 30 4.59 -11.27 -11.54
CA ARG A 30 5.82 -10.99 -10.77
C ARG A 30 5.57 -11.00 -9.26
N ILE A 31 4.48 -10.40 -8.79
CA ILE A 31 4.10 -10.39 -7.38
C ILE A 31 3.79 -11.81 -6.91
N ARG A 32 3.04 -12.59 -7.70
CA ARG A 32 2.79 -14.02 -7.45
C ARG A 32 4.10 -14.81 -7.43
N ALA A 33 5.04 -14.53 -8.33
CA ALA A 33 6.35 -15.20 -8.34
C ALA A 33 7.19 -14.86 -7.11
N ILE A 34 7.15 -13.61 -6.62
CA ILE A 34 7.82 -13.22 -5.36
C ILE A 34 7.14 -13.88 -4.15
N ALA A 35 5.81 -14.02 -4.16
CA ALA A 35 5.09 -14.69 -3.09
C ALA A 35 5.32 -16.21 -3.09
N ASN A 36 5.41 -16.81 -4.28
CA ASN A 36 5.47 -18.27 -4.47
C ASN A 36 6.88 -18.79 -4.76
N SER A 37 7.94 -17.97 -4.72
CA SER A 37 9.28 -18.45 -5.05
C SER A 37 9.73 -19.49 -4.04
N SER A 38 9.94 -20.73 -4.50
CA SER A 38 10.53 -21.83 -3.73
C SER A 38 12.05 -21.71 -3.76
N GLN A 39 12.57 -20.66 -3.13
CA GLN A 39 14.02 -20.48 -2.94
C GLN A 39 14.55 -21.51 -1.94
N LEU A 40 15.84 -21.87 -2.09
CA LEU A 40 16.54 -22.64 -1.07
C LEU A 40 16.52 -21.85 0.27
N PRO A 41 16.53 -22.55 1.42
CA PRO A 41 16.47 -21.89 2.74
C PRO A 41 17.50 -20.78 2.91
N GLU A 42 18.74 -21.00 2.47
CA GLU A 42 19.83 -20.02 2.51
C GLU A 42 19.54 -18.75 1.68
N GLU A 43 19.17 -18.92 0.41
CA GLU A 43 18.83 -17.79 -0.48
C GLU A 43 17.63 -17.00 0.04
N ARG A 44 16.65 -17.71 0.61
CA ARG A 44 15.47 -17.11 1.23
C ARG A 44 15.86 -16.33 2.47
N ALA A 45 16.67 -16.90 3.35
CA ALA A 45 17.09 -16.27 4.59
C ALA A 45 17.85 -14.97 4.33
N LEU A 46 18.75 -14.96 3.34
CA LEU A 46 19.50 -13.76 2.95
C LEU A 46 18.60 -12.70 2.31
N ALA A 47 17.65 -13.10 1.46
CA ALA A 47 16.71 -12.14 0.86
C ALA A 47 15.80 -11.50 1.91
N ASP A 48 15.28 -12.30 2.85
CA ASP A 48 14.44 -11.82 3.94
C ASP A 48 15.23 -10.94 4.92
N SER A 49 16.47 -11.31 5.26
CA SER A 49 17.33 -10.53 6.16
C SER A 49 17.71 -9.19 5.55
N MET A 50 17.96 -9.10 4.24
CA MET A 50 18.18 -7.84 3.54
C MET A 50 16.95 -6.91 3.65
N VAL A 51 15.75 -7.46 3.42
CA VAL A 51 14.49 -6.69 3.52
C VAL A 51 14.27 -6.20 4.95
N MET A 52 14.49 -7.07 5.94
CA MET A 52 14.29 -6.77 7.35
C MET A 52 15.32 -5.75 7.86
N THR A 53 16.59 -5.89 7.47
CA THR A 53 17.67 -4.94 7.76
C THR A 53 17.36 -3.54 7.21
N ALA A 54 16.81 -3.47 6.00
CA ALA A 54 16.37 -2.21 5.38
C ALA A 54 15.11 -1.61 6.05
N TRP A 55 14.29 -2.45 6.69
CA TRP A 55 13.07 -2.02 7.37
C TRP A 55 13.35 -1.50 8.79
N LEU A 56 14.32 -2.07 9.48
CA LEU A 56 14.74 -1.66 10.82
C LEU A 56 15.48 -0.31 10.80
N THR A 57 15.24 0.49 11.83
CA THR A 57 16.02 1.71 12.08
C THR A 57 17.42 1.37 12.60
N ALA A 58 18.38 2.30 12.47
CA ALA A 58 19.73 2.09 13.01
C ALA A 58 19.74 1.79 14.51
N ALA A 59 18.87 2.44 15.29
CA ALA A 59 18.72 2.19 16.72
C ALA A 59 18.18 0.77 17.00
N GLN A 60 17.18 0.31 16.23
CA GLN A 60 16.65 -1.05 16.36
C GLN A 60 17.71 -2.11 16.00
N ARG A 61 18.47 -1.89 14.92
CA ARG A 61 19.58 -2.79 14.55
C ARG A 61 20.63 -2.84 15.65
N ALA A 62 21.00 -1.70 16.24
CA ALA A 62 21.96 -1.67 17.33
C ALA A 62 21.49 -2.44 18.59
N ARG A 63 20.19 -2.36 18.93
CA ARG A 63 19.62 -3.14 20.04
C ARG A 63 19.65 -4.65 19.74
N TYR A 64 19.22 -5.06 18.55
CA TYR A 64 19.16 -6.47 18.16
C TYR A 64 20.54 -7.08 17.86
N ALA A 65 21.53 -6.27 17.47
CA ALA A 65 22.89 -6.74 17.18
C ALA A 65 23.52 -7.46 18.38
N VAL A 66 23.14 -7.08 19.61
CA VAL A 66 23.62 -7.72 20.84
C VAL A 66 23.20 -9.18 20.93
N SER A 67 21.93 -9.50 20.60
CA SER A 67 21.45 -10.89 20.61
C SER A 67 22.04 -11.71 19.46
N LEU A 68 22.25 -11.09 18.30
CA LEU A 68 22.89 -11.72 17.14
C LEU A 68 24.39 -11.91 17.28
N ARG A 69 25.02 -11.26 18.28
CA ARG A 69 26.49 -11.11 18.38
C ARG A 69 27.09 -10.54 17.08
N ALA A 70 26.32 -9.67 16.42
CA ALA A 70 26.75 -8.98 15.21
C ALA A 70 27.61 -7.76 15.59
N GLY A 71 28.58 -7.45 14.74
CA GLY A 71 29.39 -6.23 14.82
C GLY A 71 28.61 -4.97 14.46
N SER A 72 29.33 -3.86 14.33
CA SER A 72 28.74 -2.54 14.06
C SER A 72 28.40 -2.28 12.59
N GLN A 73 28.84 -3.17 11.67
CA GLN A 73 28.57 -3.05 10.24
C GLN A 73 27.19 -3.60 9.87
N VAL A 74 26.56 -2.99 8.87
CA VAL A 74 25.20 -3.37 8.44
C VAL A 74 25.21 -4.72 7.73
N GLU A 75 26.29 -5.00 7.01
CA GLU A 75 26.54 -6.24 6.29
C GLU A 75 26.67 -7.42 7.25
N ASP A 76 27.48 -7.29 8.31
CA ASP A 76 27.61 -8.32 9.35
C ASP A 76 26.29 -8.54 10.09
N PHE A 77 25.53 -7.47 10.41
CA PHE A 77 24.19 -7.61 10.95
C PHE A 77 23.26 -8.42 10.03
N MET A 78 23.28 -8.12 8.72
CA MET A 78 22.45 -8.81 7.73
C MET A 78 22.83 -10.29 7.59
N GLU A 79 24.13 -10.60 7.59
CA GLU A 79 24.65 -11.98 7.53
C GLU A 79 24.24 -12.77 8.78
N ARG A 80 24.44 -12.20 9.97
CA ARG A 80 24.04 -12.85 11.24
C ARG A 80 22.53 -13.07 11.34
N LEU A 81 21.74 -12.12 10.86
CA LEU A 81 20.29 -12.27 10.80
C LEU A 81 19.88 -13.33 9.76
N ALA A 82 20.60 -13.46 8.66
CA ALA A 82 20.39 -14.52 7.68
C ALA A 82 20.69 -15.90 8.29
N ASP A 83 21.78 -16.04 9.05
CA ASP A 83 22.12 -17.28 9.75
C ASP A 83 21.02 -17.70 10.73
N GLU A 84 20.55 -16.77 11.58
CA GLU A 84 19.45 -17.04 12.53
C GLU A 84 18.18 -17.50 11.80
N ARG A 85 17.83 -16.84 10.69
CA ARG A 85 16.64 -17.16 9.90
C ARG A 85 16.80 -18.47 9.12
N ARG A 86 17.99 -18.80 8.65
CA ARG A 86 18.30 -20.09 8.00
C ARG A 86 18.04 -21.24 8.95
N VAL A 87 18.55 -21.15 10.19
CA VAL A 87 18.33 -22.17 11.23
C VAL A 87 16.84 -22.41 11.43
N VAL A 88 16.03 -21.34 11.56
CA VAL A 88 14.58 -21.49 11.69
C VAL A 88 13.92 -22.13 10.46
N LEU A 89 14.38 -21.80 9.25
CA LEU A 89 13.84 -22.37 8.01
C LEU A 89 14.20 -23.86 7.83
N GLU A 90 15.36 -24.29 8.33
CA GLU A 90 15.87 -25.65 8.19
C GLU A 90 15.42 -26.58 9.33
N GLU A 91 15.48 -26.08 10.57
CA GLU A 91 15.24 -26.86 11.79
C GLU A 91 13.83 -26.62 12.36
N GLY A 92 13.16 -25.55 11.95
CA GLY A 92 11.90 -25.10 12.54
C GLY A 92 12.11 -24.08 13.66
N ALA A 93 11.04 -23.36 14.01
CA ALA A 93 11.06 -22.46 15.15
C ALA A 93 10.72 -23.22 16.44
N ASP A 94 11.67 -23.32 17.37
CA ASP A 94 11.37 -23.80 18.72
C ASP A 94 10.31 -22.92 19.38
N PRO A 95 9.28 -23.52 20.02
CA PRO A 95 8.23 -22.76 20.68
C PRO A 95 8.78 -22.02 21.88
N VAL A 96 8.57 -20.70 21.93
CA VAL A 96 8.88 -19.88 23.10
C VAL A 96 7.61 -19.73 23.93
N GLU A 97 7.71 -20.05 25.22
CA GLU A 97 6.63 -19.85 26.18
C GLU A 97 6.24 -18.36 26.19
N ASP A 98 4.94 -18.05 26.15
CA ASP A 98 4.37 -16.70 26.08
C ASP A 98 4.32 -16.01 24.70
N GLU A 99 4.99 -16.53 23.67
CA GLU A 99 5.29 -15.76 22.46
C GLU A 99 4.05 -15.22 21.75
N LEU A 100 3.04 -16.07 21.61
CA LEU A 100 1.74 -15.71 21.03
C LEU A 100 0.95 -14.74 21.90
N ALA A 101 1.01 -14.90 23.24
CA ALA A 101 0.29 -14.04 24.18
C ALA A 101 0.91 -12.63 24.20
N SER A 102 2.25 -12.56 24.27
CA SER A 102 3.00 -11.30 24.21
C SER A 102 2.80 -10.61 22.87
N ALA A 103 2.83 -11.34 21.75
CA ALA A 103 2.55 -10.77 20.43
C ALA A 103 1.13 -10.19 20.34
N ALA A 104 0.14 -10.87 20.93
CA ALA A 104 -1.24 -10.37 20.98
C ALA A 104 -1.37 -9.11 21.85
N GLU A 105 -0.60 -9.01 22.94
CA GLU A 105 -0.52 -7.81 23.78
C GLU A 105 0.15 -6.65 23.04
N ALA A 106 1.27 -6.90 22.38
CA ALA A 106 1.96 -5.93 21.55
C ALA A 106 1.06 -5.44 20.41
N GLU A 107 0.30 -6.34 19.76
CA GLU A 107 -0.66 -5.98 18.73
C GLU A 107 -1.77 -5.07 19.29
N ARG A 108 -2.30 -5.37 20.49
CA ARG A 108 -3.30 -4.56 21.18
C ARG A 108 -2.75 -3.18 21.56
N ALA A 109 -1.54 -3.12 22.11
CA ALA A 109 -0.88 -1.87 22.50
C ALA A 109 -0.53 -1.00 21.28
N ALA A 110 -0.15 -1.61 20.16
CA ALA A 110 0.19 -0.91 18.93
C ALA A 110 -1.03 -0.36 18.17
N ARG A 111 -2.26 -0.67 18.61
CA ARG A 111 -3.49 -0.17 17.96
C ARG A 111 -3.55 1.35 18.03
N GLN A 112 -3.43 1.99 16.87
CA GLN A 112 -3.59 3.43 16.72
C GLN A 112 -5.08 3.82 16.62
N LEU A 113 -5.92 3.37 17.57
CA LEU A 113 -7.36 3.65 17.59
C LEU A 113 -7.70 5.14 17.39
N PRO A 114 -7.08 6.11 18.09
CA PRO A 114 -7.46 7.52 17.90
C PRO A 114 -7.19 8.02 16.48
N LEU A 115 -6.05 7.64 15.87
CA LEU A 115 -5.75 8.02 14.49
C LEU A 115 -6.67 7.32 13.49
N ARG A 116 -7.08 6.07 13.76
CA ARG A 116 -8.04 5.32 12.94
C ARG A 116 -9.44 5.92 13.01
N VAL A 117 -9.89 6.34 14.19
CA VAL A 117 -11.16 7.05 14.36
C VAL A 117 -11.14 8.38 13.61
N LEU A 118 -10.02 9.12 13.69
CA LEU A 118 -9.86 10.37 12.96
C LEU A 118 -9.85 10.17 11.43
N GLU A 119 -9.14 9.15 10.93
CA GLU A 119 -9.17 8.75 9.52
C GLU A 119 -10.62 8.46 9.06
N GLY A 120 -11.34 7.63 9.84
CA GLY A 120 -12.73 7.28 9.55
C GLY A 120 -13.66 8.50 9.55
N ALA A 121 -13.52 9.39 10.54
CA ALA A 121 -14.30 10.62 10.64
C ALA A 121 -14.07 11.53 9.43
N LEU A 122 -12.81 11.74 9.01
CA LEU A 122 -12.49 12.55 7.84
C LEU A 122 -13.07 11.97 6.55
N LEU A 123 -13.01 10.65 6.37
CA LEU A 123 -13.59 9.98 5.20
C LEU A 123 -15.12 10.08 5.22
N LEU A 124 -15.77 9.97 6.38
CA LEU A 124 -17.22 10.16 6.51
C LEU A 124 -17.64 11.58 6.17
N VAL A 125 -16.90 12.60 6.63
CA VAL A 125 -17.16 14.00 6.26
C VAL A 125 -16.97 14.21 4.75
N ALA A 126 -15.90 13.67 4.16
CA ALA A 126 -15.66 13.75 2.72
C ALA A 126 -16.79 13.10 1.91
N LEU A 127 -17.28 11.93 2.35
CA LEU A 127 -18.42 11.25 1.75
C LEU A 127 -19.71 12.07 1.88
N GLY A 128 -19.97 12.64 3.06
CA GLY A 128 -21.13 13.51 3.29
C GLY A 128 -21.14 14.73 2.37
N LEU A 129 -19.97 15.37 2.18
CA LEU A 129 -19.82 16.48 1.24
C LEU A 129 -20.04 16.05 -0.22
N ALA A 130 -19.53 14.88 -0.60
CA ALA A 130 -19.74 14.33 -1.95
C ALA A 130 -21.23 14.05 -2.23
N ILE A 131 -21.94 13.46 -1.27
CA ILE A 131 -23.39 13.21 -1.36
C ILE A 131 -24.14 14.54 -1.44
N ALA A 132 -23.79 15.51 -0.60
CA ALA A 132 -24.42 16.83 -0.63
C ALA A 132 -24.22 17.52 -1.98
N LEU A 133 -23.03 17.40 -2.59
CA LEU A 133 -22.74 17.94 -3.91
C LEU A 133 -23.59 17.27 -5.01
N VAL A 134 -23.76 15.94 -4.96
CA VAL A 134 -24.62 15.20 -5.89
C VAL A 134 -26.07 15.61 -5.73
N VAL A 135 -26.59 15.69 -4.49
CA VAL A 135 -27.97 16.11 -4.22
C VAL A 135 -28.22 17.54 -4.67
N LEU A 136 -27.27 18.45 -4.44
CA LEU A 136 -27.36 19.83 -4.91
C LEU A 136 -27.39 19.89 -6.45
N GLY A 137 -26.58 19.06 -7.11
CA GLY A 137 -26.58 18.92 -8.57
C GLY A 137 -27.91 18.40 -9.12
N LEU A 138 -28.48 17.36 -8.51
CA LEU A 138 -29.78 16.80 -8.89
C LEU A 138 -30.96 17.77 -8.65
N ARG A 139 -30.85 18.66 -7.66
CA ARG A 139 -31.90 19.66 -7.37
C ARG A 139 -31.79 20.90 -8.25
N ALA A 140 -30.64 21.13 -8.88
CA ALA A 140 -30.37 22.29 -9.72
C ALA A 140 -30.78 22.08 -11.18
N ASP A 141 -31.78 21.22 -11.45
CA ASP A 141 -32.34 20.89 -12.77
C ASP A 141 -32.89 22.13 -13.51
N ASP A 142 -31.98 22.96 -14.03
CA ASP A 142 -32.16 23.72 -15.26
C ASP A 142 -31.35 22.98 -16.33
N LEU A 143 -32.05 22.19 -17.14
CA LEU A 143 -31.55 21.32 -18.21
C LEU A 143 -30.79 22.05 -19.35
N SER A 144 -30.36 23.30 -19.14
CA SER A 144 -29.84 24.20 -20.15
C SER A 144 -28.42 24.69 -19.82
N ARG A 145 -27.51 23.79 -19.44
CA ARG A 145 -26.05 23.81 -19.73
C ARG A 145 -25.34 22.89 -18.76
N SER A 146 -24.51 22.03 -19.32
CA SER A 146 -23.61 21.03 -18.70
C SER A 146 -22.50 21.63 -17.82
N SER A 147 -22.78 22.66 -17.03
CA SER A 147 -21.84 23.31 -16.12
C SER A 147 -22.18 22.97 -14.68
N LEU A 148 -21.22 22.36 -13.97
CA LEU A 148 -21.24 22.26 -12.50
C LEU A 148 -21.61 23.63 -11.89
N PRO A 149 -22.45 23.70 -10.85
CA PRO A 149 -22.78 24.96 -10.22
C PRO A 149 -21.49 25.66 -9.77
N PRO A 150 -21.37 27.00 -9.87
CA PRO A 150 -20.13 27.72 -9.52
C PRO A 150 -19.70 27.50 -8.05
N SER A 151 -20.63 27.07 -7.18
CA SER A 151 -20.36 26.66 -5.81
C SER A 151 -19.70 25.27 -5.68
N ALA A 152 -19.66 24.44 -6.72
CA ALA A 152 -19.11 23.08 -6.69
C ALA A 152 -17.59 23.04 -6.51
N GLY A 153 -16.87 24.03 -7.05
CA GLY A 153 -15.41 24.11 -6.98
C GLY A 153 -14.88 24.03 -5.54
N PRO A 154 -15.32 24.91 -4.63
CA PRO A 154 -14.96 24.85 -3.22
C PRO A 154 -15.25 23.50 -2.55
N PHE A 155 -16.40 22.87 -2.84
CA PHE A 155 -16.73 21.55 -2.28
C PHE A 155 -15.79 20.46 -2.77
N LEU A 156 -15.46 20.44 -4.07
CA LEU A 156 -14.52 19.47 -4.63
C LEU A 156 -13.11 19.63 -4.03
N ILE A 157 -12.65 20.87 -3.83
CA ILE A 157 -11.38 21.16 -3.16
C ILE A 157 -11.41 20.68 -1.70
N GLY A 158 -12.50 20.94 -0.98
CA GLY A 158 -12.68 20.49 0.40
C GLY A 158 -12.67 18.96 0.53
N ILE A 159 -13.39 18.25 -0.36
CA ILE A 159 -13.40 16.78 -0.42
C ILE A 159 -11.99 16.25 -0.69
N ALA A 160 -11.29 16.80 -1.69
CA ALA A 160 -9.93 16.37 -2.02
C ALA A 160 -8.97 16.58 -0.83
N ALA A 161 -9.04 17.73 -0.16
CA ALA A 161 -8.24 18.02 1.02
C ALA A 161 -8.49 17.02 2.16
N LEU A 162 -9.77 16.72 2.46
CA LEU A 162 -10.13 15.74 3.49
C LEU A 162 -9.60 14.34 3.18
N VAL A 163 -9.71 13.89 1.93
CA VAL A 163 -9.18 12.59 1.49
C VAL A 163 -7.66 12.54 1.62
N ILE A 164 -6.95 13.62 1.26
CA ILE A 164 -5.49 13.71 1.42
C ILE A 164 -5.09 13.65 2.89
N VAL A 165 -5.75 14.43 3.76
CA VAL A 165 -5.47 14.44 5.20
C VAL A 165 -5.76 13.07 5.82
N ALA A 166 -6.89 12.43 5.46
CA ALA A 166 -7.20 11.07 5.88
C ALA A 166 -6.12 10.06 5.43
N ALA A 167 -5.61 10.19 4.21
CA ALA A 167 -4.53 9.36 3.70
C ALA A 167 -3.21 9.55 4.48
N VAL A 168 -2.87 10.79 4.82
CA VAL A 168 -1.68 11.11 5.64
C VAL A 168 -1.81 10.48 7.03
N ILE A 169 -2.96 10.68 7.69
CA ILE A 169 -3.23 10.12 9.04
C ILE A 169 -3.20 8.59 9.01
N GLY A 170 -3.85 7.99 8.03
CA GLY A 170 -3.84 6.54 7.84
C GLY A 170 -2.44 5.95 7.61
N THR A 171 -1.61 6.65 6.84
CA THR A 171 -0.20 6.29 6.64
C THR A 171 0.61 6.41 7.92
N LEU A 172 0.42 7.49 8.69
CA LEU A 172 1.10 7.72 9.96
C LEU A 172 0.71 6.66 11.00
N ALA A 173 -0.58 6.34 11.10
CA ALA A 173 -1.11 5.30 11.98
C ALA A 173 -0.48 3.94 11.67
N SER A 174 -0.40 3.60 10.38
CA SER A 174 0.21 2.33 9.94
C SER A 174 1.70 2.30 10.27
N ARG A 175 2.46 3.37 9.97
CA ARG A 175 3.89 3.47 10.32
C ARG A 175 4.17 3.37 11.81
N ARG A 176 3.34 4.02 12.65
CA ARG A 176 3.50 3.97 14.11
C ARG A 176 3.24 2.57 14.65
N ARG A 177 2.20 1.90 14.13
CA ARG A 177 1.90 0.51 14.48
C ARG A 177 3.07 -0.39 14.09
N ASP A 178 3.52 -0.34 12.84
CA ASP A 178 4.63 -1.17 12.35
C ASP A 178 5.90 -0.97 13.19
N ARG A 179 6.21 0.28 13.55
CA ARG A 179 7.35 0.59 14.39
C ARG A 179 7.24 -0.05 15.79
N SER A 180 6.07 0.04 16.42
CA SER A 180 5.82 -0.58 17.73
C SER A 180 5.93 -2.10 17.69
N LEU A 181 5.51 -2.73 16.59
CA LEU A 181 5.60 -4.17 16.40
C LEU A 181 7.04 -4.63 16.14
N LEU A 182 7.80 -3.84 15.36
CA LEU A 182 9.23 -4.08 15.18
C LEU A 182 10.03 -3.83 16.45
N ASP A 183 9.66 -2.83 17.26
CA ASP A 183 10.29 -2.60 18.56
C ASP A 183 10.09 -3.81 19.48
N TRP A 184 8.87 -4.35 19.56
CA TRP A 184 8.60 -5.61 20.29
C TRP A 184 9.48 -6.77 19.79
N ALA A 185 9.61 -6.93 18.48
CA ALA A 185 10.40 -8.02 17.91
C ALA A 185 11.91 -7.86 18.16
N VAL A 186 12.40 -6.62 18.14
CA VAL A 186 13.80 -6.29 18.43
C VAL A 186 14.14 -6.50 19.90
N ASP A 187 13.19 -6.35 20.80
CA ASP A 187 13.42 -6.53 22.24
C ASP A 187 13.42 -8.02 22.64
N ARG A 188 13.13 -8.94 21.71
CA ARG A 188 13.08 -10.40 21.93
C ARG A 188 14.14 -11.15 21.11
N PRO A 189 15.15 -11.77 21.75
CA PRO A 189 16.18 -12.54 21.05
C PRO A 189 15.59 -13.66 20.17
N GLY A 190 16.05 -13.77 18.92
CA GLY A 190 15.59 -14.80 17.99
C GLY A 190 14.26 -14.52 17.31
N GLN A 191 13.54 -13.47 17.69
CA GLN A 191 12.20 -13.18 17.15
C GLN A 191 12.26 -12.79 15.67
N LEU A 192 13.25 -12.00 15.25
CA LEU A 192 13.35 -11.57 13.86
C LEU A 192 13.64 -12.75 12.92
N GLY A 193 14.46 -13.73 13.35
CA GLY A 193 14.64 -14.97 12.62
C GLY A 193 13.35 -15.78 12.47
N ARG A 194 12.58 -15.91 13.56
CA ARG A 194 11.31 -16.67 13.58
C ARG A 194 10.14 -16.00 12.86
N GLY A 195 10.20 -14.68 12.68
CA GLY A 195 9.15 -13.86 12.10
C GLY A 195 8.19 -13.29 13.14
N LEU A 196 7.09 -12.68 12.67
CA LEU A 196 6.14 -11.99 13.53
C LEU A 196 4.85 -12.82 13.67
N PRO A 197 4.55 -13.43 14.83
CA PRO A 197 3.36 -14.26 15.07
C PRO A 197 2.09 -13.41 15.21
N MET A 198 1.76 -12.64 14.19
CA MET A 198 0.64 -11.71 14.22
C MET A 198 -0.50 -12.24 13.36
N ARG A 199 -1.70 -12.33 13.96
CA ARG A 199 -2.93 -12.80 13.31
C ARG A 199 -3.28 -11.99 12.05
N ARG A 200 -2.85 -10.72 12.02
CA ARG A 200 -2.88 -9.84 10.86
C ARG A 200 -1.48 -9.29 10.66
N PRO A 201 -0.62 -9.93 9.85
CA PRO A 201 0.68 -9.38 9.52
C PRO A 201 0.41 -8.08 8.77
N LEU A 202 0.46 -6.96 9.50
CA LEU A 202 0.07 -5.63 9.03
C LEU A 202 -1.44 -5.53 8.75
N GLN A 203 -2.10 -4.48 9.22
CA GLN A 203 -3.49 -4.22 8.82
C GLN A 203 -3.42 -3.94 7.33
N GLY A 204 -4.10 -4.76 6.52
CA GLY A 204 -4.32 -4.49 5.11
C GLY A 204 -4.60 -2.99 4.93
N GLY A 205 -3.92 -2.40 3.95
CA GLY A 205 -3.73 -0.96 3.83
C GLY A 205 -4.92 -0.13 4.32
N SER A 206 -4.62 0.81 5.20
CA SER A 206 -5.49 1.91 5.63
C SER A 206 -6.43 2.40 4.50
N ALA A 207 -7.70 2.63 4.82
CA ALA A 207 -8.72 2.98 3.82
C ALA A 207 -8.38 4.29 3.07
N GLY A 208 -7.87 5.31 3.76
CA GLY A 208 -7.49 6.59 3.15
C GLY A 208 -6.41 6.44 2.06
N PRO A 209 -5.22 5.88 2.37
CA PRO A 209 -4.21 5.56 1.38
C PRO A 209 -4.72 4.64 0.26
N ALA A 210 -5.58 3.67 0.58
CA ALA A 210 -6.16 2.76 -0.41
C ALA A 210 -7.03 3.54 -1.42
N ILE A 211 -7.94 4.38 -0.94
CA ILE A 211 -8.82 5.23 -1.76
C ILE A 211 -7.99 6.19 -2.64
N LEU A 212 -6.99 6.86 -2.06
CA LEU A 212 -6.13 7.77 -2.82
C LEU A 212 -5.33 7.03 -3.90
N SER A 213 -4.85 5.81 -3.58
CA SER A 213 -4.08 5.00 -4.52
C SER A 213 -4.93 4.34 -5.63
N SER A 214 -6.23 4.14 -5.39
CA SER A 214 -7.15 3.55 -6.37
C SER A 214 -7.77 4.61 -7.27
N LEU A 215 -8.26 5.71 -6.71
CA LEU A 215 -8.98 6.75 -7.45
C LEU A 215 -8.03 7.83 -8.00
N GLY A 216 -6.93 8.14 -7.33
CA GLY A 216 -6.02 9.23 -7.72
C GLY A 216 -5.57 9.14 -9.17
N PRO A 217 -4.93 8.04 -9.62
CA PRO A 217 -4.49 7.91 -11.00
C PRO A 217 -5.64 7.94 -12.01
N ALA A 218 -6.78 7.32 -11.70
CA ALA A 218 -7.93 7.29 -12.60
C ALA A 218 -8.53 8.70 -12.80
N VAL A 219 -8.67 9.46 -11.71
CA VAL A 219 -9.13 10.86 -11.74
C VAL A 219 -8.13 11.74 -12.49
N MET A 220 -6.82 11.58 -12.27
CA MET A 220 -5.79 12.33 -13.01
C MET A 220 -5.82 12.04 -14.51
N VAL A 221 -6.06 10.79 -14.91
CA VAL A 221 -6.23 10.43 -16.33
C VAL A 221 -7.47 11.11 -16.91
N GLY A 222 -8.61 10.99 -16.24
CA GLY A 222 -9.86 11.61 -16.70
C GLY A 222 -9.73 13.13 -16.84
N LEU A 223 -9.23 13.81 -15.80
CA LEU A 223 -9.00 15.25 -15.83
C LEU A 223 -7.96 15.66 -16.88
N GLY A 224 -6.90 14.86 -17.06
CA GLY A 224 -5.87 15.11 -18.06
C GLY A 224 -6.42 15.08 -19.48
N ILE A 225 -7.22 14.07 -19.81
CA ILE A 225 -7.88 13.94 -21.12
C ILE A 225 -8.82 15.12 -21.36
N ILE A 226 -9.68 15.44 -20.38
CA ILE A 226 -10.63 16.55 -20.50
C ILE A 226 -9.89 17.87 -20.73
N ALA A 227 -8.84 18.16 -19.94
CA ALA A 227 -8.07 19.38 -20.07
C ALA A 227 -7.37 19.50 -21.44
N ILE A 228 -6.85 18.39 -21.99
CA ILE A 228 -6.27 18.36 -23.33
C ILE A 228 -7.35 18.64 -24.39
N CYS A 229 -8.49 17.95 -24.33
CA CYS A 229 -9.57 18.12 -25.30
C CYS A 229 -10.13 19.55 -25.28
N VAL A 230 -10.38 20.11 -24.09
CA VAL A 230 -10.85 21.49 -23.92
C VAL A 230 -9.80 22.48 -24.42
N GLY A 231 -8.53 22.32 -24.04
CA GLY A 231 -7.45 23.20 -24.47
C GLY A 231 -7.25 23.16 -25.99
N ALA A 232 -7.29 21.98 -26.61
CA ALA A 232 -7.22 21.83 -28.06
C ALA A 232 -8.42 22.48 -28.78
N ALA A 233 -9.63 22.28 -28.26
CA ALA A 233 -10.84 22.88 -28.83
C ALA A 233 -10.80 24.41 -28.76
N VAL A 234 -10.44 24.98 -27.61
CA VAL A 234 -10.29 26.44 -27.44
C VAL A 234 -9.20 26.98 -28.36
N LEU A 235 -8.05 26.30 -28.45
CA LEU A 235 -6.96 26.71 -29.34
C LEU A 235 -7.42 26.72 -30.82
N LEU A 236 -8.16 25.69 -31.25
CA LEU A 236 -8.70 25.61 -32.61
C LEU A 236 -9.68 26.75 -32.90
N ILE A 237 -10.59 27.04 -31.96
CA ILE A 237 -11.54 28.17 -32.05
C ILE A 237 -10.78 29.50 -32.13
N THR A 238 -9.75 29.68 -31.29
CA THR A 238 -8.92 30.89 -31.30
C THR A 238 -8.16 31.07 -32.61
N LEU A 239 -7.71 29.99 -33.24
CA LEU A 239 -7.05 30.06 -34.56
C LEU A 239 -8.03 30.35 -35.71
N LEU A 240 -9.30 29.98 -35.57
CA LEU A 240 -10.35 30.18 -36.57
C LEU A 240 -11.09 31.51 -36.44
N SER A 241 -11.00 32.19 -35.29
CA SER A 241 -11.67 33.46 -35.01
C SER A 241 -10.66 34.59 -34.72
N PRO A 242 -10.55 35.61 -35.60
CA PRO A 242 -9.60 36.71 -35.43
C PRO A 242 -9.73 37.48 -34.09
N ASP A 243 -10.91 37.49 -33.48
CA ASP A 243 -11.21 38.24 -32.24
C ASP A 243 -10.92 37.45 -30.94
N ALA A 244 -10.52 36.18 -31.02
CA ALA A 244 -10.42 35.28 -29.87
C ALA A 244 -9.00 35.15 -29.26
N ALA A 245 -8.07 36.04 -29.62
CA ALA A 245 -6.65 35.98 -29.22
C ALA A 245 -6.43 35.93 -27.70
N THR A 246 -7.37 36.45 -26.90
CA THR A 246 -7.31 36.49 -25.43
C THR A 246 -7.39 35.13 -24.75
N MET A 247 -7.88 34.09 -25.42
CA MET A 247 -8.04 32.74 -24.83
C MET A 247 -6.85 31.81 -25.09
N THR A 248 -5.85 32.23 -25.88
CA THR A 248 -4.69 31.41 -26.26
C THR A 248 -3.90 30.94 -25.03
N THR A 249 -3.66 31.84 -24.07
CA THR A 249 -2.90 31.52 -22.85
C THR A 249 -3.63 30.46 -22.00
N ALA A 250 -4.94 30.58 -21.85
CA ALA A 250 -5.75 29.61 -21.11
C ALA A 250 -5.77 28.24 -21.82
N ALA A 251 -5.86 28.22 -23.15
CA ALA A 251 -5.80 27.00 -23.96
C ALA A 251 -4.45 26.26 -23.78
N LEU A 252 -3.34 27.00 -23.80
CA LEU A 252 -2.00 26.44 -23.59
C LEU A 252 -1.80 25.91 -22.16
N TRP A 253 -2.30 26.62 -21.15
CA TRP A 253 -2.28 26.13 -19.76
C TRP A 253 -3.12 24.86 -19.60
N SER A 254 -4.28 24.78 -20.24
CA SER A 254 -5.13 23.59 -20.21
C SER A 254 -4.46 22.38 -20.88
N LEU A 255 -3.83 22.59 -22.05
CA LEU A 255 -3.06 21.56 -22.74
C LEU A 255 -1.86 21.09 -21.92
N GLY A 256 -1.02 22.02 -21.47
CA GLY A 256 0.18 21.72 -20.67
C GLY A 256 -0.18 21.04 -19.34
N GLY A 257 -1.22 21.54 -18.65
CA GLY A 257 -1.73 20.97 -17.42
C GLY A 257 -2.28 19.56 -17.60
N GLY A 258 -3.00 19.31 -18.70
CA GLY A 258 -3.53 17.99 -19.01
C GLY A 258 -2.44 16.96 -19.32
N VAL A 259 -1.40 17.34 -20.07
CA VAL A 259 -0.23 16.48 -20.32
C VAL A 259 0.50 16.18 -19.01
N LEU A 260 0.72 17.19 -18.16
CA LEU A 260 1.36 17.01 -16.85
C LEU A 260 0.55 16.05 -15.97
N ALA A 261 -0.78 16.18 -15.95
CA ALA A 261 -1.66 15.28 -15.19
C ALA A 261 -1.53 13.82 -15.64
N LEU A 262 -1.44 13.57 -16.96
CA LEU A 262 -1.21 12.23 -17.49
C LEU A 262 0.16 11.66 -17.09
N LEU A 263 1.22 12.46 -17.15
CA LEU A 263 2.57 12.04 -16.72
C LEU A 263 2.59 11.70 -15.22
N LEU A 264 1.95 12.51 -14.39
CA LEU A 264 1.82 12.27 -12.96
C LEU A 264 0.99 11.01 -12.67
N ALA A 265 -0.07 10.76 -13.44
CA ALA A 265 -0.86 9.53 -13.30
C ALA A 265 -0.03 8.27 -13.60
N VAL A 266 0.76 8.29 -14.69
CA VAL A 266 1.68 7.19 -15.04
C VAL A 266 2.70 6.97 -13.92
N LEU A 267 3.31 8.06 -13.43
CA LEU A 267 4.27 8.00 -12.32
C LEU A 267 3.62 7.42 -11.05
N ALA A 268 2.40 7.82 -10.72
CA ALA A 268 1.65 7.30 -9.56
C ALA A 268 1.39 5.79 -9.68
N VAL A 269 1.02 5.30 -10.87
CA VAL A 269 0.85 3.86 -11.13
C VAL A 269 2.16 3.09 -10.99
N GLN A 270 3.28 3.66 -11.46
CA GLN A 270 4.61 3.06 -11.30
C GLN A 270 5.03 2.96 -9.83
N LEU A 271 4.88 4.06 -9.08
CA LEU A 271 5.17 4.11 -7.66
C LEU A 271 4.28 3.13 -6.86
N ARG A 272 3.00 3.00 -7.22
CA ARG A 272 2.10 2.00 -6.62
C ARG A 272 2.61 0.58 -6.84
N GLY A 273 3.06 0.26 -8.05
CA GLY A 273 3.66 -1.05 -8.34
C GLY A 273 4.85 -1.37 -7.45
N ARG A 274 5.80 -0.43 -7.33
CA ARG A 274 6.97 -0.58 -6.45
C ARG A 274 6.59 -0.72 -4.98
N ARG A 275 5.59 0.03 -4.51
CA ARG A 275 5.08 -0.08 -3.13
C ARG A 275 4.48 -1.45 -2.85
N LEU A 276 3.69 -2.00 -3.77
CA LEU A 276 3.11 -3.34 -3.61
C LEU A 276 4.19 -4.42 -3.57
N GLU A 277 5.20 -4.33 -4.44
CA GLU A 277 6.35 -5.25 -4.39
C GLU A 277 7.08 -5.17 -3.04
N GLN A 278 7.28 -3.98 -2.49
CA GLN A 278 7.89 -3.79 -1.17
C GLN A 278 7.04 -4.36 -0.03
N VAL A 279 5.72 -4.16 -0.08
CA VAL A 279 4.80 -4.70 0.94
C VAL A 279 4.86 -6.22 0.94
N VAL A 280 4.76 -6.86 -0.23
CA VAL A 280 4.81 -8.33 -0.35
C VAL A 280 6.15 -8.89 0.12
N ARG A 281 7.27 -8.22 -0.21
CA ARG A 281 8.59 -8.61 0.31
C ARG A 281 8.68 -8.50 1.83
N ARG A 282 8.09 -7.46 2.41
CA ARG A 282 8.07 -7.28 3.88
C ARG A 282 7.16 -8.30 4.57
N GLU A 283 5.99 -8.57 4.01
CA GLU A 283 5.08 -9.60 4.51
C GLU A 283 5.77 -10.97 4.51
N ARG A 284 6.47 -11.31 3.41
CA ARG A 284 7.25 -12.54 3.31
C ARG A 284 8.42 -12.58 4.30
N ALA A 285 9.17 -11.48 4.44
CA ALA A 285 10.27 -11.39 5.40
C ALA A 285 9.79 -11.39 6.86
N ALA A 286 8.54 -11.00 7.12
CA ALA A 286 7.92 -11.05 8.44
C ALA A 286 7.13 -12.35 8.71
N GLU A 287 7.09 -13.26 7.74
CA GLU A 287 6.33 -14.51 7.85
C GLU A 287 6.76 -15.30 9.08
N TRP A 288 5.77 -15.75 9.85
CA TRP A 288 5.92 -16.55 11.06
C TRP A 288 6.14 -18.03 10.73
N PHE A 289 7.18 -18.63 11.31
CA PHE A 289 7.55 -20.04 11.06
C PHE A 289 7.25 -21.01 12.21
N GLY A 290 6.59 -20.57 13.28
CA GLY A 290 6.12 -21.48 14.34
C GLY A 290 4.69 -21.97 14.09
N ASP A 291 4.20 -22.80 15.01
CA ASP A 291 2.82 -23.27 14.98
C ASP A 291 1.86 -22.07 14.95
N ARG A 292 0.92 -22.08 14.00
CA ARG A 292 -0.05 -21.00 13.90
C ARG A 292 -0.94 -21.02 15.15
N PRO A 293 -1.23 -19.85 15.75
CA PRO A 293 -2.22 -19.80 16.81
C PRO A 293 -3.53 -20.43 16.30
N PRO A 294 -4.25 -21.19 17.15
CA PRO A 294 -5.57 -21.70 16.76
C PRO A 294 -6.41 -20.52 16.27
N ALA A 295 -6.99 -20.68 15.08
CA ALA A 295 -7.99 -19.74 14.60
C ALA A 295 -9.14 -19.81 15.61
N ASP A 296 -9.38 -18.73 16.35
CA ASP A 296 -10.60 -18.66 17.15
C ASP A 296 -11.77 -18.71 16.16
N ASP A 297 -12.64 -19.71 16.30
CA ASP A 297 -13.95 -19.75 15.67
C ASP A 297 -14.74 -18.52 16.13
N SER A 298 -14.74 -17.46 15.32
CA SER A 298 -15.58 -16.26 15.52
C SER A 298 -16.16 -15.79 14.21
#